data_AF-A0A943D9W7-F1
#
_entry.id   AF-A0A943D9W7-F1
#
_cell.length_a   1.000
_cell.length_b   1.000
_cell.length_c   1.000
_cell.angle_alpha   90.00
_cell.angle_beta   90.00
_cell.angle_gamma   90.00
#
_symmetry.space_group_name_H-M   'P 1'
#
loop_
_entity.id
_entity.type
_entity.pdbx_description
1 polymer ?
#
loop_
_entity_poly.entity_id
_entity_poly.type
_entity_poly.pdbx_seq_one_letter_code
_entity_poly.pdbx_strand_id
1 'polypeptide(L)'
;MRKLQALGGAAALLAALLLGGCSQTAVPATPEQAATAAPEATAEPAPAPSTNPLTGLDDGDYTGKRPVAVTLRTLDGAQPQWGVASADVLVEGVTEGSTAGLTAIFADVDSISKVGPVGAGRDLFLQVALPLNAVPVSIDKNIYASNLLNTLGYQDLDGYHIGKAAFAFDQGRQDAGYREENCWYTTGELIRTGLTNYGASAEGDNTPLFRFGTRPEVSPENRNGMNLTVTFSKTDSEQLNYNTGTGLYEKLNADGSPMTDADNGQQVGFTNVFVLYASSGIKDDGYTRQYDMTGGTGLYLQGGAWEQINWTKEDATGPFTLTDAGGAPLTVAPGKSFIAIWGGYYGQGLTLTAADGSEQTLPEKPVLLESGVSDEAAAAAEEELSAAQRIIDAQAAVDQAKADLADALDELQEAQAACDADSENADLLAARDAVQAKIDELNQTIADNQAILDAAAPEETPAPEEEQPAESESENPAE
;
A
#
# COMPACT_ATOMS: atom_id res chain seq x y z
N MET A 1 63.63 2.72 55.40
CA MET A 1 62.47 3.28 54.69
C MET A 1 61.42 2.20 54.60
N ARG A 2 60.15 2.62 54.77
CA ARG A 2 58.90 1.85 54.96
C ARG A 2 58.77 0.62 54.05
N LYS A 3 58.15 -0.50 54.41
CA LYS A 3 57.61 -1.08 55.66
C LYS A 3 57.42 -2.58 55.36
N LEU A 4 57.94 -3.43 56.25
CA LEU A 4 57.34 -4.63 56.89
C LEU A 4 56.57 -5.66 56.01
N GLN A 5 57.06 -6.91 55.92
CA GLN A 5 56.79 -8.07 56.82
C GLN A 5 55.42 -8.72 56.56
N ALA A 6 55.18 -10.03 56.65
CA ALA A 6 55.98 -11.21 56.91
C ALA A 6 55.03 -12.43 56.85
N LEU A 7 55.59 -13.62 56.59
CA LEU A 7 55.35 -14.94 57.20
C LEU A 7 53.89 -15.37 57.55
N GLY A 8 53.50 -16.63 57.34
CA GLY A 8 54.33 -17.80 57.16
C GLY A 8 53.54 -19.11 57.08
N GLY A 9 54.26 -20.14 56.66
CA GLY A 9 53.85 -21.54 56.76
C GLY A 9 54.55 -22.23 57.94
N ALA A 10 53.82 -23.13 58.58
CA ALA A 10 54.27 -24.22 59.46
C ALA A 10 53.15 -25.29 59.38
N ALA A 11 53.35 -26.49 58.86
CA ALA A 11 54.15 -27.65 59.32
C ALA A 11 53.45 -28.52 60.39
N ALA A 12 53.58 -29.85 60.20
CA ALA A 12 53.27 -31.02 61.07
C ALA A 12 51.91 -31.74 60.84
N LEU A 13 51.88 -32.96 60.28
CA LEU A 13 52.13 -34.31 60.87
C LEU A 13 51.01 -34.81 61.81
N LEU A 14 50.27 -35.87 61.45
CA LEU A 14 50.33 -37.23 62.05
C LEU A 14 49.22 -38.17 61.53
N ALA A 15 49.40 -39.46 61.79
CA ALA A 15 48.78 -40.62 61.16
C ALA A 15 47.58 -41.24 61.91
N ALA A 16 46.87 -42.11 61.17
CA ALA A 16 46.33 -43.43 61.55
C ALA A 16 44.89 -43.61 62.11
N LEU A 17 44.25 -44.69 61.58
CA LEU A 17 43.27 -45.65 62.16
C LEU A 17 41.75 -45.51 61.89
N LEU A 18 41.30 -46.32 60.92
CA LEU A 18 40.25 -47.38 60.93
C LEU A 18 38.91 -47.25 61.73
N LEU A 19 37.83 -47.63 60.99
CA LEU A 19 36.56 -48.31 61.36
C LEU A 19 35.30 -47.50 61.75
N GLY A 20 34.32 -47.53 60.83
CA GLY A 20 32.90 -47.86 61.12
C GLY A 20 31.94 -46.75 61.54
N GLY A 21 30.94 -46.44 60.70
CA GLY A 21 29.72 -45.73 61.10
C GLY A 21 28.92 -45.12 59.95
N CYS A 22 27.74 -45.66 59.65
CA CYS A 22 26.77 -45.07 58.73
C CYS A 22 26.09 -43.85 59.37
N SER A 23 26.24 -42.65 58.80
CA SER A 23 25.21 -41.59 58.81
C SER A 23 25.49 -40.56 57.69
N GLN A 24 24.43 -40.18 56.99
CA GLN A 24 24.29 -39.14 55.96
C GLN A 24 25.33 -37.99 55.97
N THR A 25 26.04 -37.74 54.86
CA THR A 25 26.01 -36.48 54.04
C THR A 25 27.08 -36.46 52.92
N ALA A 26 26.63 -36.01 51.73
CA ALA A 26 27.34 -35.32 50.64
C ALA A 26 28.68 -35.87 50.09
N VAL A 27 28.58 -36.49 48.91
CA VAL A 27 29.68 -36.66 47.95
C VAL A 27 29.92 -35.31 47.26
N PRO A 28 31.17 -34.82 47.11
CA PRO A 28 31.47 -33.73 46.18
C PRO A 28 31.37 -34.27 44.75
N ALA A 29 30.47 -33.70 43.96
CA ALA A 29 30.30 -34.03 42.56
C ALA A 29 31.59 -33.72 41.77
N THR A 30 32.00 -34.67 40.95
CA THR A 30 32.89 -34.50 39.79
C THR A 30 32.38 -33.31 38.95
N PRO A 31 33.24 -32.42 38.41
CA PRO A 31 32.78 -31.39 37.49
C PRO A 31 32.17 -32.06 36.27
N GLU A 32 30.85 -31.94 36.16
CA GLU A 32 30.07 -32.40 35.02
C GLU A 32 30.43 -31.51 33.83
N GLN A 33 31.06 -32.12 32.84
CA GLN A 33 31.37 -31.50 31.56
C GLN A 33 30.04 -31.06 30.94
N ALA A 34 29.83 -29.75 30.83
CA ALA A 34 28.65 -29.19 30.19
C ALA A 34 28.51 -29.81 28.79
N ALA A 35 27.39 -30.52 28.57
CA ALA A 35 27.05 -31.06 27.27
C ALA A 35 26.98 -29.91 26.26
N THR A 36 27.77 -30.01 25.20
CA THR A 36 27.63 -29.16 24.02
C THR A 36 26.22 -29.35 23.47
N ALA A 37 25.45 -28.27 23.37
CA ALA A 37 24.12 -28.31 22.77
C ALA A 37 24.24 -28.89 21.36
N ALA A 38 23.49 -29.97 21.10
CA ALA A 38 23.31 -30.48 19.75
C ALA A 38 22.59 -29.39 18.93
N PRO A 39 22.96 -29.17 17.66
CA PRO A 39 22.24 -28.24 16.80
C PRO A 39 20.76 -28.65 16.75
N GLU A 40 19.86 -27.70 16.99
CA GLU A 40 18.44 -27.89 16.75
C GLU A 40 18.24 -28.40 15.32
N ALA A 41 17.45 -29.46 15.18
CA ALA A 41 17.05 -29.95 13.87
C ALA A 41 16.34 -28.81 13.15
N THR A 42 16.91 -28.35 12.04
CA THR A 42 16.23 -27.50 11.07
C THR A 42 14.91 -28.19 10.73
N ALA A 43 13.78 -27.53 11.03
CA ALA A 43 12.47 -28.06 10.71
C ALA A 43 12.43 -28.43 9.22
N GLU A 44 11.97 -29.64 8.92
CA GLU A 44 11.65 -30.04 7.56
C GLU A 44 10.66 -29.01 6.98
N PRO A 45 10.88 -28.46 5.78
CA PRO A 45 9.99 -27.45 5.22
C PRO A 45 8.58 -28.02 5.17
N ALA A 46 7.63 -27.29 5.77
CA ALA A 46 6.23 -27.66 5.70
C ALA A 46 5.85 -27.84 4.21
N PRO A 47 5.10 -28.89 3.85
CA PRO A 47 4.64 -29.05 2.47
C PRO A 47 3.91 -27.79 2.04
N ALA A 48 4.21 -27.30 0.84
CA ALA A 48 3.52 -26.15 0.27
C ALA A 48 2.00 -26.36 0.37
N PRO A 49 1.23 -25.34 0.79
CA PRO A 49 -0.21 -25.46 0.86
C PRO A 49 -0.75 -25.78 -0.54
N SER A 50 -1.53 -26.86 -0.68
CA SER A 50 -2.23 -27.13 -1.94
C SER A 50 -3.38 -26.13 -2.16
N THR A 51 -3.96 -25.64 -1.06
CA THR A 51 -5.02 -24.64 -1.00
C THR A 51 -4.48 -23.23 -1.26
N ASN A 52 -5.35 -22.30 -1.64
CA ASN A 52 -5.00 -20.90 -1.85
C ASN A 52 -4.31 -20.30 -0.60
N PRO A 53 -3.04 -19.87 -0.69
CA PRO A 53 -2.28 -19.38 0.46
C PRO A 53 -2.81 -18.06 1.02
N LEU A 54 -3.61 -17.32 0.25
CA LEU A 54 -4.13 -16.01 0.64
C LEU A 54 -5.56 -16.05 1.17
N THR A 55 -6.33 -17.09 0.83
CA THR A 55 -7.73 -17.23 1.24
C THR A 55 -8.04 -18.50 2.00
N GLY A 56 -7.17 -19.52 1.98
CA GLY A 56 -7.41 -20.82 2.58
C GLY A 56 -8.49 -21.66 1.88
N LEU A 57 -8.95 -21.25 0.70
CA LEU A 57 -9.91 -21.99 -0.12
C LEU A 57 -9.23 -23.14 -0.87
N ASP A 58 -9.98 -24.23 -1.07
CA ASP A 58 -9.57 -25.37 -1.90
C ASP A 58 -10.19 -25.22 -3.29
N ASP A 59 -9.70 -24.22 -4.02
CA ASP A 59 -10.23 -23.76 -5.32
C ASP A 59 -9.22 -23.88 -6.48
N GLY A 60 -8.03 -24.41 -6.22
CA GLY A 60 -6.98 -24.60 -7.21
C GLY A 60 -5.76 -25.31 -6.64
N ASP A 61 -4.76 -25.54 -7.51
CA ASP A 61 -3.41 -25.96 -7.09
C ASP A 61 -2.48 -24.75 -7.09
N TYR A 62 -2.00 -24.40 -5.90
CA TYR A 62 -1.10 -23.28 -5.66
C TYR A 62 0.34 -23.72 -5.41
N THR A 63 0.65 -25.01 -5.56
CA THR A 63 1.99 -25.53 -5.37
C THR A 63 2.97 -24.88 -6.35
N GLY A 64 4.02 -24.24 -5.82
CA GLY A 64 5.05 -23.62 -6.65
C GLY A 64 4.59 -22.38 -7.40
N LYS A 65 3.49 -21.74 -6.98
CA LYS A 65 2.99 -20.48 -7.56
C LYS A 65 3.25 -19.33 -6.61
N ARG A 66 3.93 -18.29 -7.08
CA ARG A 66 4.14 -17.06 -6.30
C ARG A 66 2.90 -16.18 -6.39
N PRO A 67 2.47 -15.57 -5.28
CA PRO A 67 1.48 -14.50 -5.36
C PRO A 67 1.99 -13.32 -6.20
N VAL A 68 1.08 -12.46 -6.64
CA VAL A 68 1.39 -11.21 -7.33
C VAL A 68 0.71 -10.07 -6.59
N ALA A 69 1.46 -9.03 -6.26
CA ALA A 69 0.97 -7.83 -5.59
C ALA A 69 1.04 -6.64 -6.56
N VAL A 70 -0.12 -6.18 -7.03
CA VAL A 70 -0.24 -5.05 -7.96
C VAL A 70 -0.67 -3.81 -7.20
N THR A 71 0.17 -2.78 -7.19
CA THR A 71 -0.19 -1.48 -6.62
C THR A 71 -1.15 -0.76 -7.57
N LEU A 72 -2.24 -0.23 -7.03
CA LEU A 72 -3.31 0.42 -7.77
C LEU A 72 -3.29 1.93 -7.52
N ARG A 73 -3.71 2.71 -8.52
CA ARG A 73 -3.96 4.13 -8.36
C ARG A 73 -5.23 4.36 -7.52
N THR A 74 -5.16 5.32 -6.61
CA THR A 74 -6.25 5.72 -5.71
C THR A 74 -6.53 7.22 -5.74
N LEU A 75 -5.72 8.00 -6.46
CA LEU A 75 -5.93 9.43 -6.66
C LEU A 75 -7.22 9.69 -7.47
N ASP A 76 -7.62 10.96 -7.49
CA ASP A 76 -8.84 11.39 -8.17
C ASP A 76 -8.89 10.90 -9.63
N GLY A 77 -10.09 10.47 -10.05
CA GLY A 77 -10.32 9.87 -11.36
C GLY A 77 -9.78 8.44 -11.56
N ALA A 78 -9.14 7.80 -10.58
CA ALA A 78 -8.64 6.43 -10.75
C ALA A 78 -9.74 5.35 -10.62
N GLN A 79 -10.86 5.68 -9.98
CA GLN A 79 -11.98 4.75 -9.76
C GLN A 79 -12.99 4.75 -10.94
N PRO A 80 -13.66 3.62 -11.21
CA PRO A 80 -13.47 2.30 -10.59
C PRO A 80 -12.18 1.61 -11.06
N GLN A 81 -11.52 0.87 -10.19
CA GLN A 81 -10.35 0.05 -10.55
C GLN A 81 -10.77 -1.29 -11.18
N TRP A 82 -9.89 -1.86 -12.01
CA TRP A 82 -9.97 -3.23 -12.51
C TRP A 82 -9.30 -4.21 -11.54
N GLY A 83 -9.91 -5.38 -11.36
CA GLY A 83 -9.33 -6.53 -10.66
C GLY A 83 -9.56 -6.52 -9.13
N VAL A 84 -10.13 -5.46 -8.57
CA VAL A 84 -10.40 -5.31 -7.13
C VAL A 84 -11.44 -6.30 -6.61
N ALA A 85 -12.42 -6.72 -7.43
CA ALA A 85 -13.38 -7.75 -7.01
C ALA A 85 -12.79 -9.15 -7.10
N SER A 86 -11.80 -9.39 -7.98
CA SER A 86 -11.13 -10.69 -8.14
C SER A 86 -9.96 -10.91 -7.17
N ALA A 87 -9.38 -9.85 -6.61
CA ALA A 87 -8.25 -9.94 -5.69
C ALA A 87 -8.56 -10.84 -4.49
N ASP A 88 -7.57 -11.64 -4.08
CA ASP A 88 -7.66 -12.47 -2.88
C ASP A 88 -7.53 -11.61 -1.61
N VAL A 89 -6.66 -10.59 -1.69
CA VAL A 89 -6.43 -9.62 -0.61
C VAL A 89 -6.34 -8.21 -1.17
N LEU A 90 -7.05 -7.27 -0.55
CA LEU A 90 -6.80 -5.85 -0.73
C LEU A 90 -6.11 -5.29 0.52
N VAL A 91 -5.06 -4.51 0.31
CA VAL A 91 -4.30 -3.84 1.37
C VAL A 91 -4.33 -2.35 1.14
N GLU A 92 -4.74 -1.59 2.15
CA GLU A 92 -4.98 -0.16 2.06
C GLU A 92 -4.36 0.59 3.25
N GLY A 93 -3.79 1.76 2.99
CA GLY A 93 -3.15 2.57 4.03
C GLY A 93 -2.51 3.81 3.43
N VAL A 94 -2.39 4.87 4.23
CA VAL A 94 -1.76 6.13 3.77
C VAL A 94 -0.28 5.88 3.55
N THR A 95 0.20 6.22 2.35
CA THR A 95 1.61 6.03 1.99
C THR A 95 2.34 7.36 1.90
N GLU A 96 1.79 8.30 1.15
CA GLU A 96 2.32 9.65 0.96
C GLU A 96 1.22 10.68 1.17
N GLY A 97 1.54 11.77 1.86
CA GLY A 97 0.59 12.83 2.20
C GLY A 97 -0.59 12.29 3.02
N SER A 98 -1.79 12.42 2.47
CA SER A 98 -3.07 12.19 3.14
C SER A 98 -4.05 11.28 2.37
N THR A 99 -3.62 10.68 1.26
CA THR A 99 -4.43 9.70 0.49
C THR A 99 -3.93 8.28 0.76
N ALA A 100 -4.86 7.36 1.03
CA ALA A 100 -4.58 5.94 1.10
C ALA A 100 -4.16 5.40 -0.26
N GLY A 101 -3.07 4.65 -0.28
CA GLY A 101 -2.72 3.80 -1.42
C GLY A 101 -3.44 2.46 -1.31
N LEU A 102 -3.52 1.72 -2.42
CA LEU A 102 -4.16 0.42 -2.48
C LEU A 102 -3.25 -0.57 -3.21
N THR A 103 -3.15 -1.80 -2.69
CA THR A 103 -2.50 -2.91 -3.38
C THR A 103 -3.41 -4.13 -3.40
N ALA A 104 -3.59 -4.72 -4.58
CA ALA A 104 -4.32 -5.95 -4.79
C ALA A 104 -3.34 -7.13 -4.87
N ILE A 105 -3.58 -8.18 -4.08
CA ILE A 105 -2.75 -9.38 -4.06
C ILE A 105 -3.57 -10.57 -4.56
N PHE A 106 -2.98 -11.30 -5.51
CA PHE A 106 -3.53 -12.49 -6.14
C PHE A 106 -2.62 -13.68 -5.83
N ALA A 107 -3.19 -14.82 -5.48
CA ALA A 107 -2.44 -16.01 -5.11
C ALA A 107 -1.78 -16.69 -6.31
N ASP A 108 -2.28 -16.42 -7.52
CA ASP A 108 -1.82 -16.98 -8.78
C ASP A 108 -1.84 -15.89 -9.86
N VAL A 109 -0.77 -15.76 -10.62
CA VAL A 109 -0.70 -14.85 -11.77
C VAL A 109 -1.74 -15.19 -12.84
N ASP A 110 -2.13 -16.46 -12.97
CA ASP A 110 -3.10 -16.91 -13.97
C ASP A 110 -4.55 -16.53 -13.61
N SER A 111 -4.83 -16.10 -12.38
CA SER A 111 -6.14 -15.57 -12.00
C SER A 111 -6.35 -14.11 -12.40
N ILE A 112 -5.29 -13.43 -12.87
CA ILE A 112 -5.32 -12.01 -13.22
C ILE A 112 -5.78 -11.82 -14.67
N SER A 113 -7.07 -11.62 -14.88
CA SER A 113 -7.62 -11.25 -16.19
C SER A 113 -7.16 -9.85 -16.63
N LYS A 114 -7.37 -8.86 -15.75
CA LYS A 114 -7.01 -7.46 -15.92
C LYS A 114 -6.99 -6.76 -14.57
N VAL A 115 -5.94 -5.99 -14.31
CA VAL A 115 -5.79 -5.25 -13.05
C VAL A 115 -5.13 -3.90 -13.26
N GLY A 116 -5.67 -2.87 -12.62
CA GLY A 116 -5.22 -1.49 -12.73
C GLY A 116 -6.33 -0.48 -12.33
N PRO A 117 -6.18 0.82 -12.57
CA PRO A 117 -4.98 1.44 -13.13
C PRO A 117 -3.77 1.19 -12.24
N VAL A 118 -2.65 0.79 -12.82
CA VAL A 118 -1.46 0.42 -12.04
C VAL A 118 -0.80 1.69 -11.50
N GLY A 119 -0.57 1.72 -10.18
CA GLY A 119 0.03 2.83 -9.46
C GLY A 119 1.51 2.62 -9.15
N ALA A 120 2.09 3.63 -8.49
CA ALA A 120 3.50 3.62 -8.11
C ALA A 120 3.74 2.84 -6.83
N GLY A 121 4.82 2.04 -6.80
CA GLY A 121 5.16 1.17 -5.69
C GLY A 121 5.52 1.97 -4.42
N ARG A 122 5.07 1.48 -3.26
CA ARG A 122 5.33 2.06 -1.94
C ARG A 122 5.80 0.99 -0.96
N ASP A 123 6.75 1.35 -0.11
CA ASP A 123 7.42 0.41 0.80
C ASP A 123 6.48 -0.20 1.85
N LEU A 124 5.41 0.52 2.24
CA LEU A 124 4.38 -0.02 3.12
C LEU A 124 3.77 -1.32 2.57
N PHE A 125 3.36 -1.32 1.30
CA PHE A 125 2.73 -2.49 0.69
C PHE A 125 3.74 -3.60 0.37
N LEU A 126 4.98 -3.23 0.04
CA LEU A 126 6.06 -4.21 -0.09
C LEU A 126 6.28 -4.98 1.21
N GLN A 127 6.21 -4.32 2.37
CA GLN A 127 6.32 -5.01 3.65
C GLN A 127 5.16 -6.00 3.90
N VAL A 128 4.03 -5.90 3.20
CA VAL A 128 2.96 -6.92 3.26
C VAL A 128 3.18 -8.01 2.21
N ALA A 129 3.65 -7.65 1.02
CA ALA A 129 3.78 -8.56 -0.12
C ALA A 129 5.03 -9.46 -0.06
N LEU A 130 6.19 -8.92 0.36
CA LEU A 130 7.47 -9.63 0.33
C LEU A 130 7.51 -10.89 1.22
N PRO A 131 6.91 -10.92 2.41
CA PRO A 131 6.83 -12.15 3.21
C PRO A 131 6.08 -13.31 2.55
N LEU A 132 5.24 -13.01 1.57
CA LEU A 132 4.49 -14.00 0.79
C LEU A 132 5.30 -14.53 -0.40
N ASN A 133 6.53 -14.04 -0.60
CA ASN A 133 7.32 -14.19 -1.82
C ASN A 133 6.56 -13.70 -3.07
N ALA A 134 5.66 -12.71 -2.89
CA ALA A 134 4.85 -12.17 -3.98
C ALA A 134 5.71 -11.39 -4.98
N VAL A 135 5.34 -11.38 -6.25
CA VAL A 135 5.91 -10.49 -7.28
C VAL A 135 5.29 -9.09 -7.13
N PRO A 136 6.05 -8.04 -6.76
CA PRO A 136 5.56 -6.68 -6.77
C PRO A 136 5.46 -6.19 -8.21
N VAL A 137 4.32 -5.59 -8.55
CA VAL A 137 4.04 -5.01 -9.86
C VAL A 137 3.55 -3.59 -9.66
N SER A 138 4.25 -2.63 -10.26
CA SER A 138 3.92 -1.21 -10.18
C SER A 138 4.38 -0.48 -11.43
N ILE A 139 3.93 0.77 -11.62
CA ILE A 139 4.51 1.69 -12.60
C ILE A 139 5.20 2.78 -11.79
N ASP A 140 6.53 2.79 -11.84
CA ASP A 140 7.38 3.63 -10.99
C ASP A 140 7.30 3.22 -9.50
N LYS A 141 8.19 3.79 -8.68
CA LYS A 141 8.27 3.57 -7.23
C LYS A 141 9.06 4.68 -6.56
N ASN A 142 8.70 5.01 -5.33
CA ASN A 142 9.44 6.02 -4.56
C ASN A 142 10.80 5.49 -4.09
N ILE A 143 11.64 6.40 -3.56
CA ILE A 143 13.00 6.08 -3.15
C ILE A 143 13.05 5.02 -2.04
N TYR A 144 12.08 4.99 -1.12
CA TYR A 144 12.06 4.01 -0.03
C TYR A 144 11.71 2.62 -0.51
N ALA A 145 10.74 2.50 -1.44
CA ALA A 145 10.42 1.24 -2.08
C ALA A 145 11.62 0.72 -2.88
N SER A 146 12.26 1.59 -3.66
CA SER A 146 13.48 1.25 -4.41
C SER A 146 14.60 0.78 -3.47
N ASN A 147 14.88 1.51 -2.39
CA ASN A 147 15.91 1.14 -1.41
C ASN A 147 15.60 -0.18 -0.69
N LEU A 148 14.34 -0.43 -0.33
CA LEU A 148 13.92 -1.68 0.29
C LEU A 148 14.17 -2.87 -0.64
N LEU A 149 13.71 -2.78 -1.89
CA LEU A 149 13.92 -3.83 -2.90
C LEU A 149 15.42 -4.06 -3.18
N ASN A 150 16.20 -2.99 -3.35
CA ASN A 150 17.64 -3.07 -3.58
C ASN A 150 18.39 -3.69 -2.38
N THR A 151 18.02 -3.32 -1.16
CA THR A 151 18.63 -3.85 0.07
C THR A 151 18.38 -5.35 0.21
N LEU A 152 17.18 -5.80 -0.16
CA LEU A 152 16.79 -7.21 -0.11
C LEU A 152 17.19 -8.00 -1.37
N GLY A 153 17.70 -7.34 -2.41
CA GLY A 153 17.98 -7.95 -3.71
C GLY A 153 16.72 -8.54 -4.35
N TYR A 154 15.56 -7.92 -4.12
CA TYR A 154 14.27 -8.44 -4.55
C TYR A 154 13.85 -7.85 -5.90
N GLN A 155 13.55 -8.71 -6.87
CA GLN A 155 13.14 -8.29 -8.21
C GLN A 155 11.64 -7.95 -8.26
N ASP A 156 11.34 -6.69 -8.57
CA ASP A 156 9.99 -6.22 -8.91
C ASP A 156 9.78 -6.15 -10.43
N LEU A 157 8.53 -5.99 -10.83
CA LEU A 157 8.12 -5.73 -12.21
C LEU A 157 7.65 -4.28 -12.34
N ASP A 158 8.59 -3.40 -12.68
CA ASP A 158 8.36 -1.96 -12.77
C ASP A 158 8.08 -1.51 -14.22
N GLY A 159 6.86 -1.03 -14.45
CA GLY A 159 6.38 -0.51 -15.72
C GLY A 159 7.13 0.69 -16.26
N TYR A 160 7.78 1.47 -15.39
CA TYR A 160 8.64 2.57 -15.84
C TYR A 160 9.83 2.06 -16.67
N HIS A 161 10.32 0.86 -16.35
CA HIS A 161 11.50 0.27 -16.99
C HIS A 161 11.14 -0.76 -18.07
N ILE A 162 10.16 -1.63 -17.82
CA ILE A 162 9.77 -2.71 -18.74
C ILE A 162 8.77 -2.24 -19.83
N GLY A 163 8.04 -1.15 -19.56
CA GLY A 163 7.07 -0.56 -20.47
C GLY A 163 6.03 -1.56 -20.98
N LYS A 164 5.69 -1.45 -22.27
CA LYS A 164 4.61 -2.21 -22.92
C LYS A 164 4.85 -3.73 -23.03
N ALA A 165 6.01 -4.23 -22.60
CA ALA A 165 6.25 -5.68 -22.53
C ALA A 165 5.50 -6.34 -21.35
N ALA A 166 5.12 -5.57 -20.33
CA ALA A 166 4.37 -6.08 -19.17
C ALA A 166 3.16 -5.23 -18.77
N PHE A 167 2.86 -4.19 -19.53
CA PHE A 167 1.75 -3.27 -19.28
C PHE A 167 1.07 -2.92 -20.59
N ALA A 168 -0.21 -2.62 -20.52
CA ALA A 168 -1.00 -2.19 -21.67
C ALA A 168 -1.78 -0.91 -21.33
N PHE A 169 -2.07 -0.15 -22.38
CA PHE A 169 -2.85 1.07 -22.30
C PHE A 169 -4.28 0.79 -22.76
N ASP A 170 -5.27 1.22 -21.98
CA ASP A 170 -6.68 1.06 -22.32
C ASP A 170 -7.23 2.31 -23.02
N GLN A 171 -7.30 2.25 -24.36
CA GLN A 171 -7.83 3.36 -25.15
C GLN A 171 -9.30 3.63 -24.84
N GLY A 172 -10.12 2.59 -24.61
CA GLY A 172 -11.54 2.78 -24.32
C GLY A 172 -11.80 3.52 -23.00
N ARG A 173 -10.93 3.33 -22.00
CA ARG A 173 -10.95 4.11 -20.76
C ARG A 173 -10.51 5.54 -21.01
N GLN A 174 -9.47 5.77 -21.81
CA GLN A 174 -9.07 7.14 -22.17
C GLN A 174 -10.21 7.87 -22.91
N ASP A 175 -10.82 7.22 -23.90
CA ASP A 175 -11.95 7.75 -24.67
C ASP A 175 -13.19 8.04 -23.80
N ALA A 176 -13.28 7.40 -22.63
CA ALA A 176 -14.30 7.68 -21.62
C ALA A 176 -13.97 8.88 -20.70
N GLY A 177 -12.91 9.63 -21.00
CA GLY A 177 -12.52 10.86 -20.31
C GLY A 177 -11.55 10.67 -19.14
N TYR A 178 -10.96 9.48 -18.99
CA TYR A 178 -9.97 9.24 -17.95
C TYR A 178 -8.59 9.76 -18.35
N ARG A 179 -7.86 10.32 -17.40
CA ARG A 179 -6.46 10.76 -17.60
C ARG A 179 -5.57 9.59 -18.00
N GLU A 180 -4.52 9.88 -18.77
CA GLU A 180 -3.61 8.86 -19.33
C GLU A 180 -3.03 7.93 -18.25
N GLU A 181 -2.59 8.48 -17.13
CA GLU A 181 -2.01 7.72 -16.02
C GLU A 181 -3.01 6.75 -15.37
N ASN A 182 -4.32 7.01 -15.52
CA ASN A 182 -5.40 6.17 -15.04
C ASN A 182 -5.87 5.14 -16.09
N CYS A 183 -5.15 4.97 -17.21
CA CYS A 183 -5.51 4.05 -18.29
C CYS A 183 -4.55 2.86 -18.44
N TRP A 184 -3.47 2.80 -17.65
CA TRP A 184 -2.50 1.71 -17.70
C TRP A 184 -2.90 0.52 -16.83
N TYR A 185 -2.88 -0.68 -17.40
CA TYR A 185 -3.20 -1.93 -16.71
C TYR A 185 -2.18 -3.03 -17.00
N THR A 186 -2.30 -4.14 -16.28
CA THR A 186 -1.58 -5.39 -16.60
C THR A 186 -2.51 -6.60 -16.54
N THR A 187 -2.01 -7.75 -16.97
CA THR A 187 -2.70 -9.04 -16.99
C THR A 187 -1.70 -10.13 -16.61
N GLY A 188 -2.18 -11.34 -16.28
CA GLY A 188 -1.29 -12.47 -15.98
C GLY A 188 -0.28 -12.78 -17.11
N GLU A 189 -0.72 -12.71 -18.36
CA GLU A 189 0.13 -12.91 -19.55
C GLU A 189 1.22 -11.84 -19.67
N LEU A 190 0.85 -10.58 -19.46
CA LEU A 190 1.80 -9.46 -19.49
C LEU A 190 2.82 -9.57 -18.36
N ILE A 191 2.38 -9.94 -17.15
CA ILE A 191 3.28 -10.16 -16.00
C ILE A 191 4.28 -11.27 -16.29
N ARG A 192 3.82 -12.44 -16.80
CA ARG A 192 4.71 -13.56 -17.18
C ARG A 192 5.73 -13.14 -18.24
N THR A 193 5.29 -12.37 -19.23
CA THR A 193 6.18 -11.82 -20.27
C THR A 193 7.22 -10.89 -19.67
N GLY A 194 6.81 -9.97 -18.79
CA GLY A 194 7.71 -9.06 -18.08
C GLY A 194 8.77 -9.80 -17.24
N LEU A 195 8.33 -10.78 -16.45
CA LEU A 195 9.23 -11.61 -15.62
C LEU A 195 10.24 -12.36 -16.49
N THR A 196 9.81 -12.93 -17.61
CA THR A 196 10.70 -13.63 -18.55
C THR A 196 11.80 -12.70 -19.08
N ASN A 197 11.47 -11.43 -19.38
CA ASN A 197 12.47 -10.44 -19.84
C ASN A 197 13.52 -10.12 -18.76
N TYR A 198 13.13 -10.14 -17.49
CA TYR A 198 14.06 -9.98 -16.36
C TYR A 198 14.76 -11.28 -15.94
N GLY A 199 14.49 -12.41 -16.59
CA GLY A 199 14.99 -13.72 -16.18
C GLY A 199 14.44 -14.18 -14.82
N ALA A 200 13.30 -13.62 -14.41
CA ALA A 200 12.56 -13.98 -13.21
C ALA A 200 11.43 -14.97 -13.53
N SER A 201 10.79 -15.52 -12.50
CA SER A 201 9.69 -16.48 -12.63
C SER A 201 8.51 -16.11 -11.75
N ALA A 202 7.30 -16.40 -12.24
CA ALA A 202 6.08 -16.38 -11.44
C ALA A 202 5.96 -17.66 -10.57
N GLU A 203 6.83 -18.64 -10.80
CA GLU A 203 6.85 -19.89 -10.08
C GLU A 203 7.88 -19.83 -8.94
N GLY A 204 7.55 -20.45 -7.82
CA GLY A 204 8.34 -20.41 -6.60
C GLY A 204 7.52 -20.72 -5.37
N ASP A 205 8.19 -20.77 -4.22
CA ASP A 205 7.54 -21.02 -2.94
C ASP A 205 6.55 -19.89 -2.60
N ASN A 206 5.50 -20.23 -1.87
CA ASN A 206 4.57 -19.29 -1.27
C ASN A 206 4.38 -19.59 0.22
N THR A 207 3.91 -18.57 0.93
CA THR A 207 3.64 -18.64 2.37
C THR A 207 2.18 -18.31 2.60
N PRO A 208 1.43 -19.13 3.37
CA PRO A 208 0.09 -18.74 3.81
C PRO A 208 0.10 -17.40 4.53
N LEU A 209 -0.79 -16.48 4.13
CA LEU A 209 -0.90 -15.17 4.78
C LEU A 209 -1.42 -15.30 6.22
N PHE A 210 -2.33 -16.26 6.45
CA PHE A 210 -2.95 -16.51 7.74
C PHE A 210 -3.00 -18.00 8.06
N ARG A 211 -3.27 -18.30 9.34
CA ARG A 211 -3.72 -19.63 9.76
C ARG A 211 -5.22 -19.75 9.48
N PHE A 212 -5.58 -20.35 8.35
CA PHE A 212 -6.98 -20.56 7.99
C PHE A 212 -7.62 -21.73 8.74
N GLY A 213 -8.92 -21.62 9.01
CA GLY A 213 -9.73 -22.68 9.60
C GLY A 213 -11.18 -22.29 9.80
N THR A 214 -12.04 -23.28 9.98
CA THR A 214 -13.47 -23.04 10.22
C THR A 214 -13.68 -22.29 11.54
N ARG A 215 -14.47 -21.22 11.48
CA ARG A 215 -14.91 -20.46 12.66
C ARG A 215 -16.40 -20.73 12.95
N PRO A 216 -16.85 -20.61 14.21
CA PRO A 216 -18.27 -20.68 14.54
C PRO A 216 -19.07 -19.59 13.82
N GLU A 217 -20.31 -19.91 13.43
CA GLU A 217 -21.22 -18.91 12.90
C GLU A 217 -21.59 -17.87 13.97
N VAL A 218 -21.61 -16.60 13.59
CA VAL A 218 -22.00 -15.50 14.46
C VAL A 218 -23.53 -15.39 14.48
N SER A 219 -24.13 -15.63 15.65
CA SER A 219 -25.57 -15.47 15.83
C SER A 219 -25.98 -13.99 15.75
N PRO A 220 -27.21 -13.67 15.29
CA PRO A 220 -27.64 -12.29 15.06
C PRO A 220 -27.45 -11.34 16.25
N GLU A 221 -27.67 -11.82 17.48
CA GLU A 221 -27.51 -11.05 18.72
C GLU A 221 -26.04 -10.74 19.08
N ASN A 222 -25.08 -11.44 18.48
CA ASN A 222 -23.65 -11.24 18.69
C ASN A 222 -23.00 -10.43 17.55
N ARG A 223 -23.79 -9.90 16.61
CA ARG A 223 -23.28 -9.07 15.50
C ARG A 223 -22.96 -7.65 15.94
N ASN A 224 -21.80 -7.51 16.56
CA ASN A 224 -21.29 -6.26 17.12
C ASN A 224 -20.32 -5.51 16.19
N GLY A 225 -20.01 -6.03 15.00
CA GLY A 225 -19.07 -5.46 14.04
C GLY A 225 -19.66 -5.40 12.64
N MET A 226 -20.74 -4.62 12.49
CA MET A 226 -21.54 -4.56 11.26
C MET A 226 -21.03 -3.51 10.28
N ASN A 227 -20.78 -2.27 10.71
CA ASN A 227 -20.34 -1.20 9.82
C ASN A 227 -19.04 -0.62 10.35
N LEU A 228 -17.96 -0.81 9.59
CA LEU A 228 -16.65 -0.24 9.85
C LEU A 228 -16.45 0.99 8.96
N THR A 229 -16.02 2.10 9.55
CA THR A 229 -15.54 3.27 8.82
C THR A 229 -14.10 3.54 9.23
N VAL A 230 -13.20 3.50 8.25
CA VAL A 230 -11.78 3.85 8.40
C VAL A 230 -11.58 5.22 7.79
N THR A 231 -11.27 6.22 8.60
CA THR A 231 -10.95 7.57 8.12
C THR A 231 -9.43 7.70 8.04
N PHE A 232 -8.91 7.77 6.81
CA PHE A 232 -7.48 7.92 6.54
C PHE A 232 -7.04 9.39 6.51
N SER A 233 -7.94 10.30 6.14
CA SER A 233 -7.78 11.75 6.28
C SER A 233 -9.15 12.46 6.25
N LYS A 234 -9.15 13.80 6.25
CA LYS A 234 -10.40 14.60 6.17
C LYS A 234 -11.19 14.37 4.88
N THR A 235 -10.51 13.97 3.82
CA THR A 235 -11.08 13.82 2.47
C THR A 235 -11.02 12.38 1.97
N ASP A 236 -10.54 11.46 2.79
CA ASP A 236 -10.34 10.06 2.43
C ASP A 236 -10.83 9.14 3.54
N SER A 237 -11.85 8.35 3.21
CA SER A 237 -12.47 7.41 4.13
C SER A 237 -13.07 6.23 3.39
N GLU A 238 -12.98 5.07 4.03
CA GLU A 238 -13.43 3.80 3.50
C GLU A 238 -14.45 3.16 4.42
N GLN A 239 -15.47 2.52 3.85
CA GLN A 239 -16.51 1.83 4.60
C GLN A 239 -16.58 0.36 4.21
N LEU A 240 -16.67 -0.50 5.22
CA LEU A 240 -16.88 -1.93 5.06
C LEU A 240 -18.10 -2.37 5.87
N ASN A 241 -19.18 -2.68 5.17
CA ASN A 241 -20.48 -2.95 5.78
C ASN A 241 -20.88 -4.41 5.57
N TYR A 242 -21.15 -5.12 6.67
CA TYR A 242 -21.52 -6.53 6.64
C TYR A 242 -22.94 -6.70 6.11
N ASN A 243 -23.05 -7.35 4.95
CA ASN A 243 -24.32 -7.73 4.37
C ASN A 243 -24.67 -9.17 4.77
N THR A 244 -25.71 -9.31 5.60
CA THR A 244 -26.17 -10.61 6.12
C THR A 244 -26.75 -11.53 5.04
N GLY A 245 -27.13 -11.00 3.88
CA GLY A 245 -27.63 -11.78 2.75
C GLY A 245 -26.52 -12.41 1.91
N THR A 246 -25.40 -11.71 1.74
CA THR A 246 -24.21 -12.23 1.02
C THR A 246 -23.21 -12.93 1.95
N GLY A 247 -23.22 -12.57 3.24
CA GLY A 247 -22.24 -13.04 4.22
C GLY A 247 -20.88 -12.36 4.10
N LEU A 248 -20.82 -11.20 3.44
CA LEU A 248 -19.58 -10.46 3.16
C LEU A 248 -19.62 -9.05 3.75
N TYR A 249 -18.45 -8.53 4.07
CA TYR A 249 -18.23 -7.10 4.25
C TYR A 249 -18.07 -6.45 2.88
N GLU A 250 -19.03 -5.64 2.48
CA GLU A 250 -19.04 -4.92 1.22
C GLU A 250 -18.30 -3.58 1.35
N LYS A 251 -17.32 -3.33 0.47
CA LYS A 251 -16.59 -2.05 0.44
C LYS A 251 -17.41 -1.00 -0.29
N LEU A 252 -17.49 0.20 0.26
CA LEU A 252 -18.19 1.34 -0.31
C LEU A 252 -17.20 2.48 -0.57
N ASN A 253 -17.48 3.29 -1.59
CA ASN A 253 -16.77 4.53 -1.82
C ASN A 253 -17.09 5.55 -0.71
N ALA A 254 -16.33 6.64 -0.63
CA ALA A 254 -16.49 7.68 0.39
C ALA A 254 -17.90 8.31 0.42
N ASP A 255 -18.61 8.35 -0.71
CA ASP A 255 -19.99 8.85 -0.83
C ASP A 255 -21.06 7.82 -0.40
N GLY A 256 -20.64 6.61 0.00
CA GLY A 256 -21.50 5.50 0.39
C GLY A 256 -22.03 4.66 -0.77
N SER A 257 -21.66 4.97 -2.02
CA SER A 257 -21.99 4.11 -3.17
C SER A 257 -21.16 2.82 -3.15
N PRO A 258 -21.66 1.71 -3.75
CA PRO A 258 -20.90 0.47 -3.84
C PRO A 258 -19.58 0.66 -4.59
N MET A 259 -18.47 0.20 -4.00
CA MET A 259 -17.23 0.07 -4.75
C MET A 259 -17.37 -1.12 -5.71
N THR A 260 -17.23 -0.88 -7.01
CA THR A 260 -17.39 -1.90 -8.05
C THR A 260 -16.13 -2.05 -8.87
N ASP A 261 -15.92 -3.25 -9.39
CA ASP A 261 -14.85 -3.55 -10.33
C ASP A 261 -15.20 -3.05 -11.73
N ALA A 262 -14.27 -2.32 -12.35
CA ALA A 262 -14.48 -1.73 -13.67
C ALA A 262 -14.62 -2.76 -14.81
N ASP A 263 -14.15 -4.00 -14.63
CA ASP A 263 -14.19 -5.02 -15.69
C ASP A 263 -15.57 -5.70 -15.77
N ASN A 264 -16.18 -5.98 -14.62
CA ASN A 264 -17.38 -6.83 -14.54
C ASN A 264 -18.54 -6.22 -13.73
N GLY A 265 -18.36 -5.03 -13.15
CA GLY A 265 -19.36 -4.34 -12.34
C GLY A 265 -19.68 -5.01 -11.01
N GLN A 266 -18.91 -6.03 -10.59
CA GLN A 266 -19.14 -6.72 -9.33
C GLN A 266 -18.78 -5.81 -8.16
N GLN A 267 -19.67 -5.78 -7.17
CA GLN A 267 -19.41 -5.11 -5.90
C GLN A 267 -18.29 -5.83 -5.15
N VAL A 268 -17.33 -5.07 -4.66
CA VAL A 268 -16.18 -5.58 -3.90
C VAL A 268 -16.65 -6.01 -2.52
N GLY A 269 -16.29 -7.23 -2.10
CA GLY A 269 -16.67 -7.76 -0.80
C GLY A 269 -15.71 -8.81 -0.25
N PHE A 270 -15.63 -8.88 1.08
CA PHE A 270 -14.65 -9.68 1.81
C PHE A 270 -15.28 -10.55 2.88
N THR A 271 -14.72 -11.75 3.07
CA THR A 271 -15.09 -12.61 4.21
C THR A 271 -14.44 -12.10 5.50
N ASN A 272 -13.21 -11.59 5.37
CA ASN A 272 -12.35 -11.19 6.47
C ASN A 272 -11.98 -9.71 6.33
N VAL A 273 -12.06 -8.94 7.41
CA VAL A 273 -11.61 -7.56 7.44
C VAL A 273 -10.66 -7.37 8.61
N PHE A 274 -9.49 -6.83 8.35
CA PHE A 274 -8.47 -6.51 9.35
C PHE A 274 -8.21 -5.02 9.38
N VAL A 275 -8.03 -4.48 10.59
CA VAL A 275 -7.45 -3.16 10.80
C VAL A 275 -6.22 -3.35 11.68
N LEU A 276 -5.04 -3.27 11.11
CA LEU A 276 -3.77 -3.45 11.82
C LEU A 276 -3.30 -2.08 12.31
N TYR A 277 -3.21 -1.93 13.64
CA TYR A 277 -2.76 -0.69 14.24
C TYR A 277 -1.23 -0.73 14.27
N ALA A 278 -0.62 0.19 13.54
CA ALA A 278 0.83 0.29 13.43
C ALA A 278 1.28 1.69 13.85
N SER A 279 2.22 1.78 14.78
CA SER A 279 2.82 3.07 15.16
C SER A 279 3.36 3.77 13.92
N SER A 280 3.03 5.05 13.77
CA SER A 280 3.34 5.80 12.55
C SER A 280 4.04 7.13 12.82
N GLY A 281 4.86 7.54 11.86
CA GLY A 281 5.57 8.82 11.81
C GLY A 281 5.72 9.30 10.37
N ILE A 282 6.65 10.23 10.17
CA ILE A 282 6.99 10.81 8.86
C ILE A 282 8.46 10.53 8.56
N LYS A 283 8.75 10.15 7.32
CA LYS A 283 10.12 9.95 6.83
C LYS A 283 10.82 11.28 6.57
N ASP A 284 12.10 11.21 6.21
CA ASP A 284 12.97 12.38 6.06
C ASP A 284 12.61 13.32 4.90
N ASP A 285 11.81 12.85 3.92
CA ASP A 285 11.23 13.71 2.88
C ASP A 285 10.08 14.60 3.37
N GLY A 286 9.57 14.39 4.59
CA GLY A 286 8.52 15.18 5.20
C GLY A 286 7.08 14.81 4.81
N TYR A 287 6.86 13.89 3.86
CA TYR A 287 5.50 13.54 3.41
C TYR A 287 5.23 12.04 3.28
N THR A 288 6.26 11.19 3.19
CA THR A 288 6.07 9.73 3.18
C THR A 288 5.84 9.23 4.60
N ARG A 289 4.83 8.37 4.78
CA ARG A 289 4.51 7.77 6.08
C ARG A 289 5.53 6.71 6.43
N GLN A 290 6.00 6.76 7.67
CA GLN A 290 6.72 5.66 8.30
C GLN A 290 5.74 4.87 9.14
N TYR A 291 5.76 3.54 9.01
CA TYR A 291 5.05 2.63 9.90
C TYR A 291 6.05 1.68 10.55
N ASP A 292 5.90 1.46 11.86
CA ASP A 292 6.54 0.36 12.53
C ASP A 292 5.75 -0.92 12.22
N MET A 293 6.29 -1.69 11.28
CA MET A 293 5.71 -2.94 10.81
C MET A 293 6.17 -4.16 11.62
N THR A 294 6.75 -3.98 12.82
CA THR A 294 7.19 -5.10 13.67
C THR A 294 6.07 -5.67 14.53
N GLY A 295 5.02 -4.90 14.81
CA GLY A 295 3.83 -5.42 15.50
C GLY A 295 2.90 -4.35 16.03
N GLY A 296 1.79 -4.80 16.60
CA GLY A 296 0.78 -3.94 17.19
C GLY A 296 -0.47 -4.71 17.60
N THR A 297 -1.49 -3.95 18.00
CA THR A 297 -2.85 -4.45 18.16
C THR A 297 -3.63 -4.29 16.86
N GLY A 298 -4.88 -4.76 16.82
CA GLY A 298 -5.75 -4.52 15.70
C GLY A 298 -7.14 -5.09 15.89
N LEU A 299 -7.93 -5.02 14.83
CA LEU A 299 -9.26 -5.59 14.75
C LEU A 299 -9.26 -6.73 13.72
N TYR A 300 -9.97 -7.81 14.03
CA TYR A 300 -10.40 -8.81 13.05
C TYR A 300 -11.93 -8.88 13.05
N LEU A 301 -12.53 -8.70 11.87
CA LEU A 301 -13.96 -8.71 11.65
C LEU A 301 -14.33 -9.88 10.72
N GLN A 302 -15.33 -10.65 11.12
CA GLN A 302 -15.86 -11.79 10.37
C GLN A 302 -17.31 -12.06 10.81
N GLY A 303 -18.19 -12.35 9.84
CA GLY A 303 -19.57 -12.76 10.14
C GLY A 303 -20.45 -11.68 10.78
N GLY A 304 -20.07 -10.40 10.70
CA GLY A 304 -20.76 -9.29 11.37
C GLY A 304 -20.34 -9.09 12.82
N ALA A 305 -19.33 -9.80 13.31
CA ALA A 305 -18.71 -9.59 14.62
C ALA A 305 -17.26 -9.15 14.49
N TRP A 306 -16.70 -8.65 15.59
CA TRP A 306 -15.30 -8.28 15.67
C TRP A 306 -14.62 -8.80 16.94
N GLU A 307 -13.30 -9.00 16.88
CA GLU A 307 -12.45 -9.25 18.04
C GLU A 307 -11.15 -8.43 17.95
N GLN A 308 -10.60 -8.08 19.12
CA GLN A 308 -9.26 -7.51 19.19
C GLN A 308 -8.22 -8.60 18.95
N ILE A 309 -7.22 -8.27 18.14
CA ILE A 309 -6.09 -9.13 17.82
C ILE A 309 -4.76 -8.45 18.18
N ASN A 310 -3.71 -9.24 18.28
CA ASN A 310 -2.33 -8.77 18.24
C ASN A 310 -1.67 -9.32 16.97
N TRP A 311 -0.77 -8.55 16.38
CA TRP A 311 0.01 -8.99 15.23
C TRP A 311 1.48 -8.64 15.43
N THR A 312 2.37 -9.46 14.89
CA THR A 312 3.83 -9.24 14.93
C THR A 312 4.45 -9.70 13.62
N LYS A 313 5.63 -9.14 13.33
CA LYS A 313 6.54 -9.58 12.27
C LYS A 313 7.97 -9.50 12.80
N GLU A 314 8.81 -10.43 12.35
CA GLU A 314 10.24 -10.41 12.70
C GLU A 314 10.95 -9.24 12.01
N ASP A 315 10.72 -9.08 10.70
CA ASP A 315 11.27 -8.00 9.88
C ASP A 315 10.40 -7.76 8.62
N ALA A 316 10.93 -7.02 7.64
CA ALA A 316 10.24 -6.72 6.39
C ALA A 316 9.92 -7.97 5.53
N THR A 317 10.65 -9.07 5.73
CA THR A 317 10.50 -10.35 5.01
C THR A 317 9.80 -11.44 5.83
N GLY A 318 9.66 -11.24 7.15
CA GLY A 318 8.95 -12.17 8.04
C GLY A 318 7.43 -12.13 7.86
N PRO A 319 6.73 -13.29 7.90
CA PRO A 319 5.27 -13.34 7.78
C PRO A 319 4.58 -12.74 9.00
N PHE A 320 3.30 -12.37 8.84
CA PHE A 320 2.47 -11.97 9.96
C PHE A 320 2.21 -13.14 10.90
N THR A 321 2.38 -12.91 12.20
CA THR A 321 1.87 -13.78 13.26
C THR A 321 0.73 -13.08 13.97
N LEU A 322 -0.48 -13.64 13.89
CA LEU A 322 -1.68 -13.08 14.52
C LEU A 322 -2.10 -13.94 15.71
N THR A 323 -2.47 -13.27 16.80
CA THR A 323 -3.07 -13.89 17.98
C THR A 323 -4.35 -13.16 18.36
N ASP A 324 -5.23 -13.82 19.11
CA ASP A 324 -6.27 -13.12 19.85
C ASP A 324 -5.67 -12.21 20.94
N ALA A 325 -6.52 -11.43 21.62
CA ALA A 325 -6.13 -10.58 22.72
C ALA A 325 -5.50 -11.35 23.91
N GLY A 326 -5.77 -12.65 24.04
CA GLY A 326 -5.22 -13.53 25.07
C GLY A 326 -3.86 -14.17 24.69
N GLY A 327 -3.39 -13.98 23.46
CA GLY A 327 -2.13 -14.51 22.94
C GLY A 327 -2.26 -15.90 22.30
N ALA A 328 -3.46 -16.46 22.13
CA ALA A 328 -3.63 -17.71 21.40
C ALA A 328 -3.60 -17.45 19.88
N PRO A 329 -2.99 -18.33 19.06
CA PRO A 329 -2.93 -18.13 17.62
C PRO A 329 -4.32 -17.93 17.00
N LEU A 330 -4.48 -16.86 16.22
CA LEU A 330 -5.73 -16.53 15.57
C LEU A 330 -6.05 -17.54 14.46
N THR A 331 -7.30 -18.00 14.39
CA THR A 331 -7.81 -18.76 13.24
C THR A 331 -8.61 -17.82 12.35
N VAL A 332 -8.27 -17.72 11.07
CA VAL A 332 -8.95 -16.86 10.09
C VAL A 332 -9.90 -17.71 9.24
N ALA A 333 -11.12 -17.22 9.00
CA ALA A 333 -12.08 -17.93 8.16
C ALA A 333 -11.58 -18.00 6.70
N PRO A 334 -11.77 -19.12 5.98
CA PRO A 334 -11.45 -19.17 4.56
C PRO A 334 -12.25 -18.14 3.75
N GLY A 335 -11.59 -17.38 2.89
CA GLY A 335 -12.19 -16.36 2.03
C GLY A 335 -11.31 -15.12 1.85
N LYS A 336 -11.76 -14.20 0.98
CA LYS A 336 -11.04 -12.96 0.65
C LYS A 336 -10.88 -12.05 1.86
N SER A 337 -9.80 -11.29 1.88
CA SER A 337 -9.46 -10.41 3.00
C SER A 337 -9.24 -8.96 2.59
N PHE A 338 -9.71 -8.02 3.40
CA PHE A 338 -9.30 -6.63 3.35
C PHE A 338 -8.41 -6.33 4.55
N ILE A 339 -7.31 -5.60 4.35
CA ILE A 339 -6.36 -5.21 5.40
C ILE A 339 -6.13 -3.70 5.32
N ALA A 340 -6.66 -2.97 6.30
CA ALA A 340 -6.28 -1.58 6.53
C ALA A 340 -5.07 -1.51 7.45
N ILE A 341 -4.02 -0.78 7.06
CA ILE A 341 -2.94 -0.36 7.96
C ILE A 341 -3.26 1.03 8.49
N TRP A 342 -3.47 1.12 9.81
CA TRP A 342 -3.99 2.33 10.44
C TRP A 342 -3.02 2.86 11.51
N GLY A 343 -2.68 4.15 11.40
CA GLY A 343 -1.66 4.78 12.24
C GLY A 343 -2.21 5.58 13.42
N GLY A 344 -3.49 5.97 13.38
CA GLY A 344 -4.13 6.73 14.46
C GLY A 344 -3.53 8.11 14.72
N TYR A 345 -2.79 8.67 13.75
CA TYR A 345 -2.26 10.03 13.81
C TYR A 345 -3.34 11.07 13.50
N TYR A 346 -2.97 12.35 13.56
CA TYR A 346 -3.92 13.45 13.47
C TYR A 346 -4.72 13.42 12.16
N GLY A 347 -6.05 13.57 12.26
CA GLY A 347 -6.95 13.52 11.11
C GLY A 347 -7.46 12.11 10.77
N GLN A 348 -6.91 11.05 11.37
CA GLN A 348 -7.44 9.70 11.24
C GLN A 348 -8.51 9.39 12.29
N GLY A 349 -9.41 8.49 11.93
CA GLY A 349 -10.52 8.03 12.75
C GLY A 349 -10.87 6.59 12.45
N LEU A 350 -11.51 5.93 13.42
CA LEU A 350 -12.02 4.58 13.26
C LEU A 350 -13.33 4.48 14.04
N THR A 351 -14.39 4.07 13.34
CA THR A 351 -15.70 3.86 13.95
C THR A 351 -16.21 2.48 13.55
N LEU A 352 -16.75 1.75 14.52
CA LEU A 352 -17.37 0.46 14.31
C LEU A 352 -18.72 0.43 15.02
N THR A 353 -19.76 -0.02 14.33
CA THR A 353 -21.11 -0.12 14.90
C THR A 353 -21.67 -1.54 14.85
N ALA A 354 -22.47 -1.88 15.84
CA ALA A 354 -23.26 -3.12 15.88
C ALA A 354 -24.53 -3.03 15.03
N ALA A 355 -25.27 -4.14 14.94
CA ALA A 355 -26.51 -4.22 14.19
C ALA A 355 -27.62 -3.27 14.68
N ASP A 356 -27.59 -2.87 15.95
CA ASP A 356 -28.52 -1.90 16.53
C ASP A 356 -28.04 -0.43 16.39
N GLY A 357 -26.92 -0.21 15.71
CA GLY A 357 -26.29 1.10 15.55
C GLY A 357 -25.43 1.55 16.73
N SER A 358 -25.27 0.72 17.78
CA SER A 358 -24.40 1.07 18.90
C SER A 358 -22.92 1.05 18.51
N GLU A 359 -22.22 2.14 18.84
CA GLU A 359 -20.79 2.26 18.60
C GLU A 359 -19.98 1.37 19.56
N GLN A 360 -18.96 0.71 19.03
CA GLN A 360 -18.10 -0.20 19.77
C GLN A 360 -16.95 0.54 20.46
N THR A 361 -16.54 0.07 21.63
CA THR A 361 -15.30 0.53 22.27
C THR A 361 -14.13 -0.21 21.65
N LEU A 362 -13.33 0.51 20.86
CA LEU A 362 -12.17 -0.04 20.17
C LEU A 362 -10.89 0.08 21.02
N PRO A 363 -9.84 -0.72 20.73
CA PRO A 363 -8.55 -0.60 21.40
C PRO A 363 -7.96 0.81 21.24
N GLU A 364 -7.11 1.22 22.18
CA GLU A 364 -6.41 2.49 22.09
C GLU A 364 -5.56 2.56 20.81
N LYS A 365 -5.52 3.76 20.23
CA LYS A 365 -4.67 4.05 19.07
C LYS A 365 -3.19 3.87 19.42
N PRO A 366 -2.34 3.48 18.45
CA PRO A 366 -0.93 3.28 18.72
C PRO A 366 -0.26 4.61 19.08
N VAL A 367 0.79 4.53 19.89
CA VAL A 367 1.67 5.67 20.15
C VAL A 367 2.41 6.00 18.85
N LEU A 368 2.44 7.27 18.47
CA LEU A 368 3.14 7.70 17.27
C LEU A 368 4.65 7.55 17.41
N LEU A 369 5.32 7.28 16.31
CA LEU A 369 6.78 7.27 16.26
C LEU A 369 7.30 8.70 16.45
N GLU A 370 8.43 8.84 17.15
CA GLU A 370 9.15 10.10 17.17
C GLU A 370 9.66 10.41 15.76
N SER A 371 9.15 11.48 15.17
CA SER A 371 9.59 11.97 13.87
C SER A 371 10.80 12.90 14.04
N GLY A 372 11.82 12.70 13.21
CA GLY A 372 12.92 13.68 13.06
C GLY A 372 12.50 14.95 12.33
N VAL A 373 11.33 14.94 11.70
CA VAL A 373 10.72 16.07 10.98
C VAL A 373 9.65 16.70 11.87
N SER A 374 9.69 18.02 12.04
CA SER A 374 8.66 18.75 12.78
C SER A 374 7.32 18.76 12.03
N ASP A 375 6.21 18.89 12.75
CA ASP A 375 4.86 18.98 12.14
C ASP A 375 4.76 20.10 11.10
N GLU A 376 5.43 21.24 11.34
CA GLU A 376 5.48 22.38 10.41
C GLU A 376 6.25 22.04 9.13
N ALA A 377 7.40 21.37 9.25
CA ALA A 377 8.19 20.96 8.09
C ALA A 377 7.48 19.87 7.29
N ALA A 378 6.80 18.93 7.96
CA ALA A 378 6.00 17.91 7.30
C ALA A 378 4.81 18.53 6.55
N ALA A 379 4.10 19.49 7.16
CA ALA A 379 3.01 20.20 6.50
C ALA A 379 3.48 21.00 5.28
N ALA A 380 4.66 21.64 5.36
CA ALA A 380 5.25 22.34 4.23
C ALA A 380 5.61 21.38 3.08
N ALA A 381 6.25 20.24 3.40
CA ALA A 381 6.62 19.23 2.41
C ALA A 381 5.39 18.58 1.74
N GLU A 382 4.32 18.32 2.51
CA GLU A 382 3.05 17.83 1.96
C GLU A 382 2.39 18.87 1.04
N GLU A 383 2.43 20.16 1.37
CA GLU A 383 1.92 21.21 0.49
C GLU A 383 2.76 21.36 -0.78
N GLU A 384 4.09 21.23 -0.70
CA GLU A 384 4.97 21.23 -1.88
C GLU A 384 4.66 20.03 -2.80
N LEU A 385 4.48 18.83 -2.23
CA LEU A 385 4.07 17.63 -2.97
C LEU A 385 2.70 17.85 -3.65
N SER A 386 1.72 18.35 -2.89
CA SER A 386 0.38 18.64 -3.39
C SER A 386 0.40 19.68 -4.50
N ALA A 387 1.20 20.75 -4.34
CA ALA A 387 1.38 21.78 -5.36
C ALA A 387 2.02 21.22 -6.64
N ALA A 388 3.04 20.37 -6.52
CA ALA A 388 3.64 19.70 -7.67
C ALA A 388 2.62 18.81 -8.41
N GLN A 389 1.80 18.06 -7.68
CA GLN A 389 0.74 17.24 -8.29
C GLN A 389 -0.32 18.10 -8.98
N ARG A 390 -0.74 19.22 -8.37
CA ARG A 390 -1.69 20.16 -8.99
C ARG A 390 -1.18 20.71 -10.33
N ILE A 391 0.12 20.95 -10.46
CA ILE A 391 0.73 21.42 -11.72
C ILE A 391 0.65 20.32 -12.80
N ILE A 392 0.99 19.08 -12.44
CA ILE A 392 0.92 17.93 -13.36
C ILE A 392 -0.53 17.72 -13.83
N ASP A 393 -1.47 17.73 -12.87
CA ASP A 393 -2.90 17.57 -13.13
C ASP A 393 -3.44 18.68 -14.02
N ALA A 394 -3.05 19.93 -13.76
CA ALA A 394 -3.44 21.07 -14.57
C ALA A 394 -2.92 20.97 -16.00
N GLN A 395 -1.67 20.54 -16.18
CA GLN A 395 -1.09 20.32 -17.50
C GLN A 395 -1.85 19.24 -18.28
N ALA A 396 -2.10 18.09 -17.64
CA ALA A 396 -2.87 17.01 -18.25
C ALA A 396 -4.30 17.44 -18.62
N ALA A 397 -4.97 18.21 -17.75
CA ALA A 397 -6.29 18.74 -18.01
C ALA A 397 -6.30 19.73 -19.19
N VAL A 398 -5.29 20.60 -19.30
CA VAL A 398 -5.12 21.51 -20.45
C VAL A 398 -4.92 20.74 -21.74
N ASP A 399 -4.05 19.72 -21.74
CA ASP A 399 -3.74 18.96 -22.95
C ASP A 399 -4.96 18.16 -23.43
N GLN A 400 -5.69 17.52 -22.50
CA GLN A 400 -6.95 16.83 -22.81
C GLN A 400 -8.02 17.81 -23.32
N ALA A 401 -8.25 18.91 -22.62
CA ALA A 401 -9.27 19.87 -23.01
C ALA A 401 -8.97 20.52 -24.38
N LYS A 402 -7.68 20.68 -24.74
CA LYS A 402 -7.27 21.13 -26.08
C LYS A 402 -7.54 20.09 -27.17
N ALA A 403 -7.32 18.81 -26.88
CA ALA A 403 -7.67 17.73 -27.80
C ALA A 403 -9.18 17.68 -28.03
N ASP A 404 -9.97 17.67 -26.95
CA ASP A 404 -11.44 17.64 -27.02
C ASP A 404 -12.01 18.90 -27.69
N LEU A 405 -11.35 20.06 -27.52
CA LEU A 405 -11.74 21.31 -28.16
C LEU A 405 -11.56 21.24 -29.68
N ALA A 406 -10.52 20.56 -30.17
CA ALA A 406 -10.32 20.37 -31.60
C ALA A 406 -11.48 19.55 -32.19
N ASP A 407 -11.86 18.44 -31.54
CA ASP A 407 -12.97 17.59 -31.97
C ASP A 407 -14.32 18.34 -31.88
N ALA A 408 -14.54 19.11 -30.81
CA ALA A 408 -15.78 19.87 -30.64
C ALA A 408 -15.92 21.01 -31.67
N LEU A 409 -14.81 21.60 -32.13
CA LEU A 409 -14.84 22.61 -33.19
C LEU A 409 -15.24 22.00 -34.54
N ASP A 410 -14.77 20.79 -34.84
CA ASP A 410 -15.19 20.04 -36.03
C ASP A 410 -16.68 19.67 -35.96
N GLU A 411 -17.14 19.16 -34.80
CA GLU A 411 -18.58 18.90 -34.54
C GLU A 411 -19.43 20.16 -34.71
N LEU A 412 -18.95 21.32 -34.23
CA LEU A 412 -19.67 22.58 -34.34
C LEU A 412 -19.82 23.00 -35.81
N GLN A 413 -18.78 22.81 -36.62
CA GLN A 413 -18.82 23.10 -38.05
C GLN A 413 -19.87 22.23 -38.76
N GLU A 414 -19.95 20.94 -38.45
CA GLU A 414 -20.96 20.04 -38.99
C GLU A 414 -22.39 20.43 -38.54
N ALA A 415 -22.56 20.73 -37.26
CA ALA A 415 -23.85 21.16 -36.71
C ALA A 415 -24.33 22.49 -37.32
N GLN A 416 -23.41 23.42 -37.59
CA GLN A 416 -23.69 24.66 -38.29
C GLN A 416 -24.12 24.41 -39.73
N ALA A 417 -23.41 23.55 -40.47
CA ALA A 417 -23.78 23.19 -41.83
C ALA A 417 -25.16 22.51 -41.91
N ALA A 418 -25.52 21.70 -40.92
CA ALA A 418 -26.85 21.11 -40.81
C ALA A 418 -27.94 22.17 -40.53
N CYS A 419 -27.67 23.12 -39.61
CA CYS A 419 -28.57 24.25 -39.36
C CYS A 419 -28.76 25.12 -40.61
N ASP A 420 -27.72 25.34 -41.41
CA ASP A 420 -27.81 26.12 -42.64
C ASP A 420 -28.69 25.44 -43.71
N ALA A 421 -28.76 24.11 -43.69
CA ALA A 421 -29.61 23.32 -44.59
C ALA A 421 -31.09 23.32 -44.18
N ASP A 422 -31.39 23.44 -42.89
CA ASP A 422 -32.75 23.47 -42.33
C ASP A 422 -32.84 24.38 -41.09
N SER A 423 -32.87 25.68 -41.33
CA SER A 423 -32.68 26.73 -40.31
C SER A 423 -33.80 26.85 -39.28
N GLU A 424 -34.97 26.26 -39.53
CA GLU A 424 -36.11 26.28 -38.60
C GLU A 424 -36.21 24.99 -37.77
N ASN A 425 -35.29 24.04 -37.98
CA ASN A 425 -35.28 22.78 -37.26
C ASN A 425 -34.77 22.96 -35.82
N ALA A 426 -35.70 22.85 -34.87
CA ALA A 426 -35.40 23.04 -33.44
C ALA A 426 -34.37 22.05 -32.90
N ASP A 427 -34.33 20.82 -33.41
CA ASP A 427 -33.41 19.78 -32.94
C ASP A 427 -31.97 20.07 -33.39
N LEU A 428 -31.80 20.57 -34.63
CA LEU A 428 -30.49 20.96 -35.15
C LEU A 428 -29.92 22.18 -34.43
N LEU A 429 -30.78 23.17 -34.16
CA LEU A 429 -30.41 24.35 -33.37
C LEU A 429 -29.98 23.95 -31.95
N ALA A 430 -30.74 23.07 -31.30
CA ALA A 430 -30.40 22.56 -29.97
C ALA A 430 -29.08 21.77 -29.95
N ALA A 431 -28.82 20.95 -30.98
CA ALA A 431 -27.57 20.21 -31.12
C ALA A 431 -26.37 21.15 -31.28
N ARG A 432 -26.46 22.16 -32.16
CA ARG A 432 -25.42 23.18 -32.32
C ARG A 432 -25.15 23.94 -31.01
N ASP A 433 -26.21 24.36 -30.32
CA ASP A 433 -26.09 25.10 -29.06
C ASP A 433 -25.46 24.24 -27.96
N ALA A 434 -25.73 22.93 -27.94
CA ALA A 434 -25.07 21.99 -27.04
C ALA A 434 -23.57 21.85 -27.33
N VAL A 435 -23.16 21.77 -28.60
CA VAL A 435 -21.74 21.74 -28.98
C VAL A 435 -21.05 23.06 -28.62
N GLN A 436 -21.71 24.20 -28.84
CA GLN A 436 -21.16 25.50 -28.41
C GLN A 436 -20.97 25.58 -26.90
N ALA A 437 -21.93 25.08 -26.11
CA ALA A 437 -21.79 25.02 -24.65
C ALA A 437 -20.60 24.14 -24.23
N LYS A 438 -20.38 23.00 -24.90
CA LYS A 438 -19.20 22.14 -24.69
C LYS A 438 -17.89 22.87 -24.97
N ILE A 439 -17.83 23.65 -26.06
CA ILE A 439 -16.66 24.48 -26.39
C ILE A 439 -16.39 25.53 -25.30
N ASP A 440 -17.44 26.18 -24.80
CA ASP A 440 -17.30 27.21 -23.76
C ASP A 440 -16.78 26.59 -22.44
N GLU A 441 -17.25 25.40 -22.08
CA GLU A 441 -16.79 24.64 -20.91
C GLU A 441 -15.32 24.19 -21.03
N LEU A 442 -14.93 23.71 -22.21
CA LEU A 442 -13.55 23.34 -22.51
C LEU A 442 -12.60 24.54 -22.43
N ASN A 443 -12.99 25.69 -22.99
CA ASN A 443 -12.21 26.92 -22.88
C ASN A 443 -12.07 27.40 -21.43
N GLN A 444 -13.12 27.24 -20.62
CA GLN A 444 -13.06 27.56 -19.20
C GLN A 444 -12.09 26.63 -18.46
N THR A 445 -12.13 25.33 -18.75
CA THR A 445 -11.20 24.34 -18.17
C THR A 445 -9.75 24.66 -18.56
N ILE A 446 -9.50 25.03 -19.81
CA ILE A 446 -8.17 25.47 -20.26
C ILE A 446 -7.73 26.72 -19.47
N ALA A 447 -8.60 27.72 -19.34
CA ALA A 447 -8.25 28.97 -18.65
C ALA A 447 -7.94 28.75 -17.16
N ASP A 448 -8.77 27.97 -16.45
CA ASP A 448 -8.60 27.73 -15.02
C ASP A 448 -7.33 26.95 -14.72
N ASN A 449 -7.02 25.93 -15.53
CA ASN A 449 -5.80 25.14 -15.35
C ASN A 449 -4.54 25.87 -15.85
N GLN A 450 -4.64 26.69 -16.90
CA GLN A 450 -3.53 27.53 -17.34
C GLN A 450 -3.13 28.54 -16.27
N ALA A 451 -4.09 29.09 -15.50
CA ALA A 451 -3.78 29.98 -14.38
C ALA A 451 -2.94 29.29 -13.28
N ILE A 452 -3.15 27.99 -13.05
CA ILE A 452 -2.32 27.19 -12.12
C ILE A 452 -0.90 27.06 -12.66
N LEU A 453 -0.75 26.76 -13.95
CA LEU A 453 0.54 26.62 -14.61
C LEU A 453 1.32 27.94 -14.62
N ASP A 454 0.65 29.05 -14.92
CA ASP A 454 1.25 30.38 -14.97
C ASP A 454 1.71 30.84 -13.58
N ALA A 455 0.95 30.52 -12.53
CA ALA A 455 1.33 30.81 -11.15
C ALA A 455 2.55 29.99 -10.67
N ALA A 456 2.82 28.85 -11.31
CA ALA A 456 3.97 28.00 -11.01
C ALA A 456 5.22 28.36 -11.83
N ALA A 457 5.10 29.22 -12.84
CA ALA A 457 6.24 29.66 -13.63
C ALA A 457 7.23 30.45 -12.74
N PRO A 458 8.55 30.18 -12.83
CA PRO A 458 9.52 30.96 -12.08
C PRO A 458 9.42 32.43 -12.49
N GLU A 459 9.37 33.36 -11.53
CA GLU A 459 9.49 34.79 -11.82
C GLU A 459 10.77 35.01 -12.65
N GLU A 460 10.63 35.57 -13.86
CA GLU A 460 11.77 36.01 -14.64
C GLU A 460 12.61 36.95 -13.76
N THR A 461 13.78 36.47 -13.35
CA THR A 461 14.76 37.34 -12.70
C THR A 461 15.14 38.39 -13.73
N PRO A 462 14.95 39.70 -13.48
CA PRO A 462 15.28 40.71 -14.48
C PRO A 462 16.77 40.57 -14.81
N ALA A 463 17.05 40.41 -16.11
CA ALA A 463 18.41 40.29 -16.62
C ALA A 463 19.26 41.45 -16.06
N PRO A 464 20.47 41.20 -15.55
CA PRO A 464 21.33 42.27 -15.09
C PRO A 464 21.59 43.25 -16.25
N GLU A 465 21.41 44.55 -15.99
CA GLU A 465 21.74 45.62 -16.93
C GLU A 465 23.15 45.38 -17.47
N GLU A 466 23.29 45.28 -18.79
CA GLU A 466 24.57 45.19 -19.46
C GLU A 466 25.43 46.39 -19.05
N GLU A 467 26.48 46.14 -18.25
CA GLU A 467 27.56 47.10 -18.07
C GLU A 467 28.17 47.39 -19.45
N GLN A 468 28.06 48.65 -19.87
CA GLN A 468 28.72 49.16 -21.06
C GLN A 468 30.22 48.84 -20.98
N PRO A 469 30.84 48.30 -22.05
CA PRO A 469 32.26 48.02 -22.05
C PRO A 469 33.04 49.34 -22.00
N ALA A 470 33.94 49.45 -21.02
CA ALA A 470 34.92 50.52 -20.94
C ALA A 470 35.77 50.56 -22.22
N GLU A 471 35.85 51.74 -22.83
CA GLU A 471 36.73 52.03 -23.96
C GLU A 471 38.18 51.71 -23.58
N SER A 472 38.78 50.74 -24.28
CA SER A 472 40.21 50.49 -24.21
C SER A 472 40.95 51.59 -24.98
N GLU A 473 41.61 52.50 -24.26
CA GLU A 473 42.60 53.41 -24.85
C GLU A 473 43.72 52.61 -25.52
N SER A 474 43.92 52.88 -26.80
CA SER A 474 45.00 52.34 -27.61
C SER A 474 46.32 53.07 -27.31
N GLU A 475 47.24 52.44 -26.57
CA GLU A 475 48.65 52.81 -26.60
C GLU A 475 49.35 52.05 -27.74
N ASN A 476 49.75 52.80 -28.77
CA ASN A 476 50.58 52.35 -29.88
C ASN A 476 52.06 52.66 -29.53
N PRO A 477 53.02 51.73 -29.71
CA PRO A 477 54.42 52.03 -29.43
C PRO A 477 55.13 52.68 -30.63
N ALA A 478 55.75 53.82 -30.35
CA ALA A 478 56.97 54.42 -30.92
C ALA A 478 57.09 54.66 -32.44
N GLU A 479 57.27 55.95 -32.79
CA GLU A 479 58.59 56.46 -33.20
C GLU A 479 59.07 57.53 -32.22
#